data_AF-A0A2S2PKB4-F1
#
_entry.id   AF-A0A2S2PKB4-F1
#
_cell.length_a   1.000
_cell.length_b   1.000
_cell.length_c   1.000
_cell.angle_alpha   90.00
_cell.angle_beta   90.00
_cell.angle_gamma   90.00
#
_symmetry.space_group_name_H-M   'P 1'
#
loop_
_entity.id
_entity.type
_entity.pdbx_description
1 polymer ?
#
loop_
_entity_poly.entity_id
_entity_poly.type
_entity_poly.pdbx_seq_one_letter_code
_entity_poly.pdbx_strand_id
1 'polypeptide(L)'
;RFDEVQSQIELIAIDDVEAAELEREEFENNYFEIRSYMQEIINQSKATSSNGHNVSYGATSLMNRTHLTPIPLPKFNGNLQDWSSFFDIFQAMVHNDEGYTPAQKFYYLRSCL
;
A
#
# COMPACT_ATOMS: atom_id res chain seq x y z
N ARG A 1 -25.42 -8.57 0.68
CA ARG A 1 -25.24 -9.21 -0.66
C ARG A 1 -24.94 -10.70 -0.51
N PHE A 2 -24.30 -11.14 0.58
CA PHE A 2 -24.16 -12.56 0.90
C PHE A 2 -25.44 -13.16 1.50
N ASP A 3 -26.28 -12.33 2.13
CA ASP A 3 -27.53 -12.77 2.78
C ASP A 3 -28.51 -13.46 1.83
N GLU A 4 -28.58 -13.00 0.57
CA GLU A 4 -29.47 -13.57 -0.44
C GLU A 4 -29.00 -14.95 -0.91
N VAL A 5 -27.68 -15.15 -0.99
CA VAL A 5 -27.09 -16.44 -1.35
C VAL A 5 -27.18 -17.40 -0.16
N GLN A 6 -26.90 -16.92 1.04
CA GLN A 6 -27.05 -17.67 2.28
C GLN A 6 -28.49 -18.16 2.48
N SER A 7 -29.47 -17.28 2.26
CA SER A 7 -30.89 -17.65 2.33
C SER A 7 -31.27 -18.71 1.28
N GLN A 8 -30.70 -18.65 0.08
CA GLN A 8 -30.92 -19.70 -0.94
C GLN A 8 -30.32 -21.05 -0.55
N ILE A 9 -29.15 -21.05 0.10
CA ILE A 9 -28.48 -22.27 0.58
C ILE A 9 -29.30 -22.91 1.71
N GLU A 10 -29.75 -22.11 2.69
CA GLU A 10 -30.58 -22.56 3.81
C GLU A 10 -31.95 -23.10 3.35
N LEU A 11 -32.52 -22.53 2.28
CA LEU A 11 -33.73 -23.05 1.63
C LEU A 11 -33.51 -24.39 0.92
N ILE A 12 -32.27 -24.78 0.62
CA ILE A 12 -31.94 -26.09 0.04
C ILE A 12 -31.67 -27.11 1.17
N ALA A 13 -31.10 -26.67 2.29
CA ALA A 13 -30.73 -27.50 3.44
C ALA A 13 -31.86 -27.70 4.48
N ILE A 14 -33.12 -27.80 4.03
CA ILE A 14 -34.32 -27.82 4.91
C ILE A 14 -34.33 -29.05 5.85
N ASP A 15 -33.69 -30.13 5.44
CA ASP A 15 -33.68 -31.40 6.17
C ASP A 15 -32.80 -31.38 7.44
N ASP A 16 -31.88 -30.40 7.56
CA ASP A 16 -30.99 -30.25 8.72
C ASP A 16 -30.65 -28.77 8.99
N VAL A 17 -31.64 -28.03 9.49
CA VAL A 17 -31.53 -26.60 9.79
C VAL A 17 -30.49 -26.33 10.89
N GLU A 18 -30.35 -27.22 11.86
CA GLU A 18 -29.39 -27.05 12.96
C GLU A 18 -27.94 -27.12 12.47
N ALA A 19 -27.63 -28.07 11.58
CA ALA A 19 -26.31 -28.12 10.95
C ALA A 19 -26.04 -26.91 10.05
N ALA A 20 -27.05 -26.44 9.31
CA ALA A 20 -26.91 -25.26 8.44
C ALA A 20 -26.63 -23.97 9.23
N GLU A 21 -27.26 -23.78 10.40
CA GLU A 21 -26.99 -22.65 11.29
C GLU A 21 -25.56 -22.72 11.87
N LEU A 22 -25.09 -23.91 12.26
CA LEU A 22 -23.72 -24.09 12.75
C LEU A 22 -22.67 -23.79 11.66
N GLU A 23 -22.89 -24.27 10.44
CA GLU A 23 -22.01 -24.00 9.30
C GLU A 23 -21.96 -22.48 9.01
N ARG A 24 -23.11 -21.81 9.08
CA ARG A 24 -23.19 -20.36 8.93
C ARG A 24 -22.37 -19.64 10.01
N GLU A 25 -22.55 -20.01 11.27
CA GLU A 25 -21.84 -19.41 12.39
C GLU A 25 -20.32 -19.57 12.23
N GLU A 26 -19.86 -20.78 11.90
CA GLU A 26 -18.43 -21.06 11.67
C GLU A 26 -17.88 -20.23 10.50
N PHE A 27 -18.61 -20.16 9.39
CA PHE A 27 -18.23 -19.37 8.23
C PHE A 27 -18.15 -17.87 8.55
N GLU A 28 -19.18 -17.30 9.19
CA GLU A 28 -19.23 -15.89 9.55
C GLU A 28 -18.07 -15.53 10.50
N ASN A 29 -17.81 -16.36 11.50
CA ASN A 29 -16.69 -16.17 12.42
C ASN A 29 -15.35 -16.11 11.69
N ASN A 30 -15.06 -17.10 10.83
CA ASN A 30 -13.83 -17.12 10.03
C ASN A 30 -13.72 -15.92 9.09
N TYR A 31 -14.83 -15.56 8.44
CA TYR A 31 -14.87 -14.40 7.53
C TYR A 31 -14.57 -13.10 8.26
N PHE A 32 -15.24 -12.85 9.40
CA PHE A 32 -15.05 -11.63 10.17
C PHE A 32 -13.68 -11.56 10.84
N GLU A 33 -13.14 -12.69 11.31
CA GLU A 33 -11.77 -12.76 11.82
C GLU A 33 -10.76 -12.30 10.76
N ILE A 34 -10.76 -12.97 9.60
CA ILE A 34 -9.85 -12.67 8.50
C ILE A 34 -10.03 -11.22 8.00
N ARG A 35 -11.29 -10.78 7.84
CA ARG A 35 -11.60 -9.41 7.40
C ARG A 35 -11.13 -8.36 8.40
N SER A 36 -11.32 -8.60 9.70
CA SER A 36 -10.90 -7.69 10.75
C SER A 36 -9.38 -7.55 10.77
N TYR A 37 -8.66 -8.67 10.65
CA TYR A 37 -7.20 -8.69 10.57
C TYR A 37 -6.68 -7.92 9.35
N MET A 38 -7.24 -8.16 8.16
CA MET A 38 -6.89 -7.39 6.96
C MET A 38 -7.17 -5.89 7.13
N GLN A 39 -8.34 -5.55 7.70
CA GLN A 39 -8.72 -4.17 7.93
C GLN A 39 -7.79 -3.47 8.93
N GLU A 40 -7.31 -4.19 9.95
CA GLU A 40 -6.34 -3.70 10.92
C GLU A 40 -5.02 -3.33 10.23
N ILE A 41 -4.46 -4.23 9.42
CA ILE A 41 -3.23 -3.96 8.64
C ILE A 41 -3.40 -2.74 7.73
N ILE A 42 -4.54 -2.63 7.05
CA ILE A 42 -4.86 -1.48 6.19
C ILE A 42 -4.95 -0.19 7.03
N ASN A 43 -5.57 -0.24 8.20
CA ASN A 43 -5.70 0.94 9.06
C ASN A 43 -4.35 1.37 9.66
N GLN A 44 -3.50 0.42 10.05
CA GLN A 44 -2.14 0.70 10.51
C GLN A 44 -1.32 1.37 9.40
N SER A 45 -1.38 0.87 8.15
CA SER A 45 -0.68 1.50 7.03
C SER A 45 -1.19 2.92 6.70
N LYS A 46 -2.51 3.16 6.83
CA LYS A 46 -3.10 4.51 6.70
C LYS A 46 -2.74 5.44 7.84
N ALA A 47 -2.67 4.95 9.08
CA ALA A 47 -2.25 5.74 10.24
C ALA A 47 -0.81 6.23 10.09
N THR A 48 0.10 5.36 9.63
CA THR A 48 1.47 5.75 9.26
C THR A 48 1.51 6.74 8.09
N SER A 49 0.53 6.68 7.18
CA SER A 49 0.39 7.61 6.06
C SER A 49 -0.34 8.92 6.39
N SER A 50 -0.77 9.11 7.66
CA SER A 50 -1.60 10.25 8.09
C SER A 50 -0.80 11.39 8.72
N ASN A 51 0.46 11.57 8.34
CA ASN A 51 1.08 12.89 8.45
C ASN A 51 0.50 13.78 7.33
N GLY A 52 -0.65 14.39 7.65
CA GLY A 52 -1.40 15.27 6.77
C GLY A 52 -0.54 16.42 6.24
N HIS A 53 -0.21 16.37 4.96
CA HIS A 53 0.20 17.53 4.19
C HIS A 53 -1.01 18.45 3.96
N ASN A 54 -1.36 19.22 5.00
CA ASN A 54 -1.96 20.54 4.77
C ASN A 54 -0.84 21.47 4.33
N VAL A 55 -0.52 21.49 3.04
CA VAL A 55 0.40 22.49 2.50
C VAL A 55 -0.38 23.79 2.36
N SER A 56 -0.46 24.51 3.48
CA SER A 56 -0.48 25.97 3.44
C SER A 56 0.75 26.41 2.65
N TYR A 57 0.54 27.19 1.60
CA TYR A 57 1.59 27.87 0.86
C TYR A 57 2.31 28.83 1.82
N GLY A 58 3.36 28.36 2.48
CA GLY A 58 4.07 29.19 3.44
C GLY A 58 5.24 28.46 4.09
N ALA A 59 6.44 28.89 3.71
CA ALA A 59 7.71 28.59 4.34
C ALA A 59 8.14 27.10 4.31
N THR A 60 8.82 26.73 3.23
CA THR A 60 9.81 25.65 3.23
C THR A 60 10.78 25.84 4.40
N SER A 61 10.62 25.02 5.44
CA SER A 61 11.69 24.76 6.39
C SER A 61 12.85 24.18 5.57
N LEU A 62 13.84 25.03 5.34
CA LEU A 62 15.13 24.67 4.80
C LEU A 62 15.74 23.70 5.82
N MET A 63 15.50 22.40 5.66
CA MET A 63 16.32 21.39 6.30
C MET A 63 17.74 21.73 5.88
N ASN A 64 18.53 22.17 6.86
CA ASN A 64 19.96 22.41 6.77
C ASN A 64 20.65 21.08 6.44
N ARG A 65 20.45 20.57 5.23
CA ARG A 65 21.31 19.58 4.61
C ARG A 65 22.54 20.39 4.24
N THR A 66 23.56 20.30 5.08
CA THR A 66 24.93 20.73 4.78
C THR A 66 25.19 20.50 3.30
N HIS A 67 25.55 21.58 2.59
CA HIS A 67 25.63 21.68 1.14
C HIS A 67 26.73 20.76 0.58
N LEU A 68 26.46 19.46 0.58
CA LEU A 68 27.18 18.47 -0.19
C LEU A 68 26.72 18.64 -1.64
N THR A 69 27.68 18.70 -2.55
CA THR A 69 27.39 18.68 -3.99
C THR A 69 26.39 17.56 -4.29
N PRO A 70 25.29 17.83 -5.00
CA PRO A 70 24.27 16.82 -5.27
C PRO A 70 24.93 15.57 -5.85
N ILE A 71 24.76 14.43 -5.18
CA ILE A 71 25.23 13.15 -5.71
C ILE A 71 24.42 12.94 -7.01
N PRO A 72 25.09 12.83 -8.17
CA PRO A 72 24.38 12.67 -9.43
C PRO A 72 23.64 11.32 -9.40
N LEU A 73 22.37 11.34 -9.79
CA LEU A 73 21.60 10.12 -9.93
C LEU A 73 22.24 9.22 -10.99
N PRO A 74 22.22 7.89 -10.79
CA PRO A 74 22.74 6.96 -11.78
C PRO A 74 21.96 7.08 -13.09
N LYS A 75 22.65 6.99 -14.22
CA LYS A 75 22.03 6.91 -15.55
C LYS A 75 21.82 5.45 -15.92
N PHE A 76 20.63 5.11 -16.39
CA PHE A 76 20.33 3.80 -16.93
C PHE A 76 20.39 3.84 -18.45
N ASN A 77 21.30 3.07 -19.02
CA ASN A 77 21.54 3.04 -20.47
C ASN A 77 20.70 1.96 -21.19
N GLY A 78 19.76 1.31 -20.50
CA GLY A 78 18.94 0.23 -21.06
C GLY A 78 19.57 -1.16 -20.97
N ASN A 79 20.76 -1.32 -20.36
CA ASN A 79 21.35 -2.63 -20.13
C ASN A 79 20.61 -3.38 -19.00
N LEU A 80 19.91 -4.46 -19.36
CA LEU A 80 19.13 -5.26 -18.40
C LEU A 80 19.99 -5.86 -17.28
N GLN A 81 21.27 -6.14 -17.54
CA GLN A 81 22.17 -6.69 -16.51
C GLN A 81 22.42 -5.69 -15.37
N ASP A 82 22.40 -4.39 -15.68
CA ASP A 82 22.64 -3.31 -14.72
C ASP A 82 21.34 -2.80 -14.08
N TRP A 83 20.18 -3.34 -14.48
CA TRP A 83 18.87 -2.89 -14.01
C TRP A 83 18.71 -3.00 -12.50
N SER A 84 19.08 -4.14 -11.91
CA SER A 84 18.96 -4.35 -10.46
C SER A 84 19.79 -3.33 -9.68
N SER A 85 21.05 -3.13 -10.08
CA SER A 85 21.93 -2.15 -9.43
C SER A 85 21.44 -0.71 -9.60
N PHE A 86 20.93 -0.36 -10.79
CA PHE A 86 20.30 0.95 -11.01
C PHE A 86 19.09 1.14 -10.09
N PHE A 87 18.20 0.15 -10.04
CA PHE A 87 16.97 0.22 -9.26
C PHE A 87 17.25 0.31 -7.77
N ASP A 88 18.23 -0.43 -7.24
CA ASP A 88 18.62 -0.36 -5.83
C ASP A 88 19.07 1.06 -5.43
N ILE A 89 19.88 1.70 -6.28
CA ILE A 89 20.35 3.07 -6.05
C ILE A 89 19.21 4.08 -6.18
N PHE A 90 18.37 3.96 -7.23
CA PHE A 90 17.21 4.81 -7.42
C PHE A 90 16.21 4.68 -6.25
N GLN A 91 16.04 3.47 -5.73
CA GLN A 91 15.16 3.20 -4.60
C GLN A 91 15.66 3.88 -3.33
N ALA A 92 16.95 3.76 -3.03
CA ALA A 92 17.58 4.40 -1.87
C ALA A 92 17.59 5.93 -1.94
N MET A 93 17.76 6.51 -3.13
CA MET A 93 17.90 7.97 -3.31
C MET A 93 16.57 8.70 -3.52
N VAL A 94 15.57 8.06 -4.13
CA VAL A 94 14.33 8.73 -4.59
C VAL A 94 13.07 8.02 -4.14
N HIS A 95 12.97 6.70 -4.29
CA HIS A 95 11.72 5.97 -4.02
C HIS A 95 11.36 5.96 -2.53
N ASN A 96 12.35 5.76 -1.66
CA ASN A 96 12.15 5.65 -0.21
C ASN A 96 12.13 7.02 0.50
N ASP A 97 12.51 8.11 -0.17
CA ASP A 97 12.40 9.45 0.42
C ASP A 97 10.93 9.91 0.39
N GLU A 98 10.35 10.11 1.57
CA GLU A 98 8.97 10.58 1.77
C GLU A 98 8.81 12.07 1.41
N GLY A 99 9.91 12.82 1.28
CA GLY A 99 9.90 14.21 0.84
C GLY A 99 9.58 14.38 -0.65
N TYR A 100 9.57 13.30 -1.43
CA TYR A 100 9.15 13.33 -2.84
C TYR A 100 7.73 12.83 -3.03
N THR A 101 6.93 13.65 -3.71
CA THR A 101 5.61 13.23 -4.22
C THR A 101 5.77 12.17 -5.33
N PRO A 102 4.74 11.35 -5.59
CA PRO A 102 4.77 10.38 -6.69
C PRO A 102 5.11 11.00 -8.06
N ALA A 103 4.63 12.23 -8.33
CA ALA A 103 4.94 12.95 -9.56
C ALA A 103 6.43 13.35 -9.65
N GLN A 104 7.03 13.78 -8.54
CA GLN A 104 8.47 14.07 -8.48
C GLN A 104 9.30 12.80 -8.65
N LYS A 105 8.91 11.68 -8.01
CA LYS A 105 9.57 10.37 -8.20
C LYS A 105 9.56 9.94 -9.66
N PHE A 106 8.42 10.10 -10.35
CA PHE A 106 8.31 9.81 -11.78
C PHE A 106 9.19 10.74 -12.64
N TYR A 107 9.23 12.03 -12.33
CA TYR A 107 10.11 12.98 -13.00
C TYR A 107 11.59 12.59 -12.88
N TYR A 108 12.04 12.21 -11.68
CA TYR A 108 13.40 11.75 -11.44
C TYR A 108 13.70 10.44 -12.15
N LEU A 109 12.77 9.49 -12.16
CA LEU A 109 12.94 8.26 -12.94
C LEU A 109 13.19 8.60 -14.41
N ARG A 110 12.34 9.44 -15.00
CA ARG A 110 12.47 9.85 -16.41
C ARG A 110 13.77 10.61 -16.70
N SER A 111 14.34 11.31 -15.73
CA SER A 111 15.61 12.01 -15.91
C SER A 111 16.83 11.09 -15.79
N CYS A 112 16.68 9.88 -15.24
CA CYS A 112 17.74 8.89 -15.12
C CYS A 112 17.82 7.93 -16.33
N LEU A 113 16.73 7.82 -17.08
CA LEU A 113 16.63 7.05 -18.32
C LEU A 113 17.19 7.83 -19.53
#